data_AF-A0A1V5XBS0-F1
#
_entry.id   AF-A0A1V5XBS0-F1
#
_cell.length_a   1.000
_cell.length_b   1.000
_cell.length_c   1.000
_cell.angle_alpha   90.00
_cell.angle_beta   90.00
_cell.angle_gamma   90.00
#
_symmetry.space_group_name_H-M   'P 1'
#
loop_
_entity.id
_entity.type
_entity.pdbx_description
1 polymer ?
#
loop_
_entity_poly.entity_id
_entity_poly.type
_entity_poly.pdbx_seq_one_letter_code
_entity_poly.pdbx_strand_id
1 'polypeptide(L)'
;MFEVGIVGLAYFVKLPFTVNDLKKPHDTKDKRQFRIVRTVDLAQIDYENFINDLCVDRQFIEDNAGVMRITDGEYQCIFVSQKGKTDGILVMSDGEDFPKYAAYLA
;
A
#
# COMPACT_ATOMS: atom_id res chain seq x y z
N MET A 1 4.26 2.22 15.05
CA MET A 1 3.54 1.07 14.49
C MET A 1 2.28 1.63 13.86
N PHE A 2 2.04 1.34 12.58
CA PHE A 2 0.83 1.83 11.91
C PHE A 2 -0.32 0.86 12.18
N GLU A 3 -1.48 1.40 12.54
CA GLU A 3 -2.65 0.65 12.97
C GLU A 3 -3.89 1.09 12.18
N VAL A 4 -4.93 0.26 12.22
CA VAL A 4 -6.23 0.57 11.63
C VAL A 4 -6.77 1.89 12.20
N GLY A 5 -7.28 2.75 11.32
CA GLY A 5 -7.83 4.05 11.66
C GLY A 5 -6.87 5.22 11.49
N ILE A 6 -5.56 4.98 11.33
CA ILE A 6 -4.60 6.05 11.01
C ILE A 6 -4.97 6.72 9.70
N VAL A 7 -4.90 8.05 9.70
CA VAL A 7 -5.09 8.90 8.54
C VAL A 7 -3.86 9.76 8.29
N GLY A 8 -3.64 10.15 7.04
CA GLY A 8 -2.51 11.01 6.70
C GLY A 8 -2.48 11.40 5.23
N LEU A 9 -1.34 11.92 4.81
CA LEU A 9 -1.04 12.20 3.41
C LEU A 9 0.14 11.35 2.96
N ALA A 10 0.03 10.73 1.79
CA ALA A 10 1.11 9.97 1.17
C ALA A 10 1.14 10.22 -0.34
N TYR A 11 2.28 9.95 -0.97
CA TYR A 11 2.44 10.09 -2.42
C TYR A 11 2.17 8.74 -3.08
N PHE A 12 1.07 8.65 -3.80
CA PHE A 12 0.64 7.41 -4.43
C PHE A 12 1.14 7.34 -5.87
N VAL A 13 1.77 6.22 -6.20
CA VAL A 13 2.12 5.84 -7.55
C VAL A 13 1.05 4.90 -8.08
N LYS A 14 0.53 5.19 -9.28
CA LYS A 14 -0.37 4.30 -10.00
C LYS A 14 0.46 3.27 -10.78
N LEU A 15 0.12 1.99 -10.67
CA LEU A 15 0.78 0.86 -11.31
C LEU A 15 2.31 0.86 -11.09
N PRO A 16 2.79 0.86 -9.82
CA PRO A 16 4.21 0.74 -9.53
C PRO A 16 4.71 -0.67 -9.89
N PHE A 17 5.98 -0.79 -10.28
CA PHE A 17 6.61 -2.08 -10.55
C PHE A 17 7.33 -2.62 -9.32
N THR A 18 8.01 -1.73 -8.58
CA THR A 18 8.82 -2.10 -7.41
C THR A 18 8.71 -1.04 -6.32
N VAL A 19 9.19 -1.34 -5.11
CA VAL A 19 9.28 -0.33 -4.04
C VAL A 19 10.15 0.88 -4.40
N ASN A 20 11.10 0.75 -5.34
CA ASN A 20 11.91 1.88 -5.78
C ASN A 20 11.07 2.93 -6.50
N ASP A 21 9.97 2.53 -7.15
CA ASP A 21 9.01 3.48 -7.72
C ASP A 21 8.33 4.33 -6.66
N LEU A 22 8.17 3.79 -5.44
CA LEU A 22 7.50 4.46 -4.33
C LEU A 22 8.44 5.40 -3.55
N LYS A 23 9.75 5.19 -3.67
CA LYS A 23 10.78 5.92 -2.93
C LYS A 23 11.42 7.08 -3.71
N LYS A 24 11.18 7.17 -5.01
CA LYS A 24 11.67 8.28 -5.84
C LYS A 24 10.97 9.61 -5.50
N PRO A 25 11.57 10.76 -5.84
CA PRO A 25 10.88 12.05 -5.70
C PRO A 25 9.54 12.05 -6.45
N HIS A 26 8.50 12.54 -5.79
CA HIS A 26 7.13 12.57 -6.31
C HIS A 26 6.70 13.98 -6.69
N ASP A 27 5.77 14.07 -7.63
CA ASP A 27 5.09 15.33 -7.92
C ASP A 27 4.08 15.63 -6.79
N THR A 28 3.93 16.90 -6.45
CA THR A 28 2.90 17.37 -5.51
C THR A 28 1.50 16.89 -5.86
N LYS A 29 1.21 16.70 -7.15
CA LYS A 29 -0.09 16.19 -7.63
C LYS A 29 -0.36 14.74 -7.26
N ASP A 30 0.65 13.97 -6.83
CA ASP A 30 0.51 12.55 -6.47
C ASP A 30 0.17 12.37 -4.97
N LYS A 31 0.14 13.47 -4.22
CA LYS A 31 -0.22 13.48 -2.81
C LYS A 31 -1.72 13.22 -2.62
N ARG A 32 -2.07 12.22 -1.83
CA ARG A 32 -3.47 11.85 -1.52
C ARG A 32 -3.66 11.69 -0.02
N GLN A 33 -4.89 11.95 0.44
CA GLN A 33 -5.32 11.55 1.76
C GLN A 33 -5.50 10.03 1.80
N PHE A 34 -5.09 9.41 2.90
CA PHE A 34 -5.27 7.98 3.09
C PHE A 34 -5.86 7.69 4.47
N ARG A 35 -6.45 6.50 4.57
CA ARG A 35 -6.84 5.84 5.82
C ARG A 35 -6.42 4.38 5.80
N ILE A 36 -5.78 3.91 6.86
CA ILE A 36 -5.48 2.49 7.03
C ILE A 36 -6.75 1.79 7.52
N VAL A 37 -7.30 0.88 6.71
CA VAL A 37 -8.47 0.07 7.07
C VAL A 37 -8.12 -1.36 7.49
N ARG A 38 -6.91 -1.81 7.17
CA ARG A 38 -6.37 -3.11 7.54
C ARG A 38 -4.84 -3.07 7.62
N THR A 39 -4.25 -3.91 8.44
CA THR A 39 -2.80 -4.16 8.46
C THR A 39 -2.50 -5.60 8.06
N VAL A 40 -1.40 -5.82 7.35
CA VAL A 40 -0.91 -7.13 6.93
C VAL A 40 0.58 -7.22 7.25
N ASP A 41 0.95 -8.12 8.16
CA ASP A 41 2.35 -8.32 8.56
C ASP A 41 2.91 -9.59 7.93
N LEU A 42 3.75 -9.40 6.92
CA LEU A 42 4.37 -10.47 6.16
C LEU A 42 5.66 -10.96 6.83
N ALA A 43 5.98 -12.23 6.65
CA ALA A 43 7.32 -12.72 6.97
C ALA A 43 8.35 -12.04 6.05
N GLN A 44 9.63 -12.04 6.45
CA GLN A 44 10.68 -11.34 5.71
C GLN A 44 10.72 -11.72 4.22
N ILE A 45 10.73 -13.01 3.92
CA ILE A 45 10.83 -13.52 2.54
C ILE A 45 9.61 -13.10 1.72
N ASP A 46 8.41 -13.19 2.29
CA ASP A 46 7.17 -12.80 1.61
C ASP A 46 7.14 -11.30 1.33
N TYR A 47 7.59 -10.49 2.29
CA TYR A 47 7.67 -9.05 2.13
C TYR A 47 8.72 -8.66 1.07
N GLU A 48 9.90 -9.26 1.10
CA GLU A 48 10.95 -9.05 0.09
C GLU A 48 10.46 -9.40 -1.31
N ASN A 49 9.76 -10.53 -1.47
CA ASN A 49 9.15 -10.92 -2.73
C ASN A 49 8.07 -9.94 -3.19
N PHE A 50 7.27 -9.42 -2.25
CA PHE A 50 6.23 -8.43 -2.53
C PHE A 50 6.82 -7.10 -3.02
N ILE A 51 7.80 -6.54 -2.32
CA ILE A 51 8.36 -5.22 -2.66
C ILE A 51 9.21 -5.21 -3.94
N ASN A 52 9.73 -6.38 -4.34
CA ASN A 52 10.52 -6.54 -5.57
C ASN A 52 9.67 -6.69 -6.83
N ASP A 53 8.40 -7.10 -6.69
CA ASP A 53 7.45 -7.21 -7.80
C ASP A 53 6.03 -6.90 -7.33
N LEU A 54 5.63 -5.64 -7.55
CA LEU A 54 4.31 -5.12 -7.24
C LEU A 54 3.29 -5.38 -8.37
N CYS A 55 3.68 -6.05 -9.47
CA CYS A 55 2.76 -6.35 -10.57
C CYS A 55 2.11 -7.73 -10.44
N VAL A 56 2.57 -8.55 -9.49
CA VAL A 56 2.09 -9.92 -9.28
C VAL A 56 0.92 -9.93 -8.31
N ASP A 57 -0.13 -10.67 -8.66
CA ASP A 57 -1.29 -10.93 -7.81
C ASP A 57 -0.88 -11.54 -6.47
N ARG A 58 -1.47 -11.05 -5.39
CA ARG A 58 -1.19 -11.50 -4.03
C ARG A 58 -2.48 -11.86 -3.33
N GLN A 59 -2.53 -13.07 -2.76
CA GLN A 59 -3.70 -13.54 -2.00
C GLN A 59 -4.11 -12.57 -0.89
N PHE A 60 -3.14 -11.99 -0.15
CA PHE A 60 -3.47 -11.05 0.91
C PHE A 60 -4.08 -9.73 0.40
N ILE A 61 -3.92 -9.39 -0.88
CA ILE A 61 -4.58 -8.23 -1.50
C ILE A 61 -5.99 -8.61 -1.90
N GLU A 62 -6.17 -9.75 -2.60
CA GLU A 62 -7.47 -10.32 -2.95
C GLU A 62 -8.38 -10.46 -1.71
N ASP A 63 -7.87 -11.09 -0.65
CA ASP A 63 -8.57 -11.32 0.62
C ASP A 63 -9.08 -10.01 1.28
N ASN A 64 -8.45 -8.87 0.95
CA ASN A 64 -8.79 -7.56 1.51
C ASN A 64 -9.33 -6.57 0.46
N ALA A 65 -9.56 -7.00 -0.79
CA ALA A 65 -10.06 -6.14 -1.86
C ALA A 65 -11.38 -5.44 -1.48
N GLY A 66 -12.27 -6.16 -0.78
CA GLY A 66 -13.57 -5.64 -0.35
C GLY A 66 -13.54 -4.53 0.70
N VAL A 67 -12.40 -4.27 1.37
CA VAL A 67 -12.28 -3.16 2.35
C VAL A 67 -11.58 -1.93 1.78
N MET A 68 -10.88 -2.05 0.64
CA MET A 68 -10.20 -0.94 -0.02
C MET A 68 -11.13 -0.21 -0.98
N ARG A 69 -11.08 1.11 -1.00
CA ARG A 69 -11.86 1.96 -1.92
C ARG A 69 -11.37 3.40 -1.87
N ILE A 70 -11.78 4.18 -2.86
CA ILE A 70 -11.67 5.64 -2.84
C ILE A 70 -13.03 6.21 -2.47
N THR A 71 -13.11 7.02 -1.42
CA THR A 71 -14.34 7.69 -0.98
C THR A 71 -14.04 9.17 -0.77
N ASP A 72 -14.72 10.04 -1.51
CA ASP A 72 -14.50 11.49 -1.48
C ASP A 72 -13.04 11.92 -1.63
N GLY A 73 -12.26 11.15 -2.39
CA GLY A 73 -10.82 11.37 -2.61
C GLY A 73 -9.89 10.83 -1.52
N GLU A 74 -10.43 10.29 -0.41
CA GLU A 74 -9.68 9.55 0.59
C GLU A 74 -9.42 8.11 0.10
N TYR A 75 -8.17 7.68 0.15
CA TYR A 75 -7.75 6.32 -0.21
C TYR A 75 -7.84 5.44 1.03
N GLN A 76 -8.81 4.52 1.06
CA GLN A 76 -8.89 3.48 2.09
C GLN A 76 -7.98 2.33 1.69
N CYS A 77 -6.90 2.17 2.45
CA CYS A 77 -5.78 1.29 2.11
C CYS A 77 -5.60 0.18 3.13
N ILE A 78 -5.05 -0.94 2.69
CA ILE A 78 -4.34 -1.83 3.60
C ILE A 78 -2.90 -1.33 3.77
N PHE A 79 -2.32 -1.53 4.96
CA PHE A 79 -0.91 -1.28 5.22
C PHE A 79 -0.17 -2.62 5.31
N VAL A 80 0.75 -2.84 4.39
CA VAL A 80 1.54 -4.08 4.30
C VAL A 80 2.94 -3.80 4.82
N SER A 81 3.38 -4.57 5.82
CA SER A 81 4.66 -4.39 6.48
C SER A 81 5.40 -5.71 6.64
N GLN A 82 6.71 -5.64 6.86
CA GLN A 82 7.47 -6.79 7.35
C GLN A 82 7.30 -6.89 8.87
N LYS A 83 7.08 -8.11 9.38
CA LYS A 83 7.03 -8.37 10.84
C LYS A 83 8.20 -7.73 11.58
N GLY A 84 7.88 -6.90 12.58
CA GLY A 84 8.85 -6.19 13.41
C GLY A 84 9.41 -4.91 12.80
N LYS A 85 8.95 -4.49 11.61
CA LYS A 85 9.28 -3.20 10.99
C LYS A 85 8.17 -2.18 11.23
N THR A 86 8.53 -0.91 11.13
CA THR A 86 7.58 0.21 11.28
C THR A 86 7.24 0.86 9.97
N ASP A 87 8.03 0.64 8.93
CA ASP A 87 7.79 1.10 7.57
C ASP A 87 7.06 0.03 6.73
N GLY A 88 6.47 0.45 5.62
CA GLY A 88 5.66 -0.43 4.80
C GLY A 88 5.13 0.23 3.54
N ILE A 89 4.18 -0.47 2.91
CA ILE A 89 3.49 -0.01 1.72
C ILE A 89 1.99 0.13 2.03
N LEU A 90 1.46 1.31 1.77
CA LEU A 90 0.01 1.51 1.63
C LEU A 90 -0.40 0.94 0.27
N VAL A 91 -1.38 0.05 0.26
CA VAL A 91 -1.95 -0.55 -0.95
C VAL A 91 -3.41 -0.15 -1.06
N MET A 92 -3.80 0.37 -2.22
CA MET A 92 -5.18 0.56 -2.63
C MET A 92 -5.35 -0.15 -3.97
N SER A 93 -6.00 -1.31 -3.97
CA SER A 93 -6.05 -2.16 -5.17
C SER A 93 -7.14 -1.78 -6.16
N ASP A 94 -8.14 -0.99 -5.76
CA ASP A 94 -9.29 -0.64 -6.61
C ASP A 94 -10.04 -1.88 -7.15
N GLY A 95 -10.09 -2.95 -6.35
CA GLY A 95 -10.72 -4.21 -6.73
C GLY A 95 -9.83 -5.19 -7.47
N GLU A 96 -8.55 -4.86 -7.71
CA GLU A 96 -7.56 -5.79 -8.27
C GLU A 96 -6.90 -6.64 -7.17
N ASP A 97 -6.15 -7.66 -7.58
CA ASP A 97 -5.39 -8.56 -6.69
C ASP A 97 -3.92 -8.13 -6.52
N PHE A 98 -3.57 -6.97 -7.06
CA PHE A 98 -2.25 -6.35 -6.96
C PHE A 98 -2.36 -4.86 -6.57
N PRO A 99 -1.26 -4.20 -6.15
CA PRO A 99 -1.24 -2.78 -5.81
C PRO A 99 -1.44 -1.84 -7.01
N LYS A 100 -2.69 -1.63 -7.43
CA LYS A 100 -3.00 -0.66 -8.49
C LYS A 100 -2.56 0.77 -8.14
N TYR A 101 -2.70 1.15 -6.87
CA TYR A 101 -2.11 2.36 -6.32
C TYR A 101 -1.35 2.00 -5.04
N ALA A 102 -0.14 2.52 -4.90
CA ALA A 102 0.65 2.28 -3.70
C ALA A 102 1.48 3.48 -3.27
N ALA A 103 1.81 3.55 -1.99
CA ALA A 103 2.70 4.56 -1.42
C ALA A 103 3.62 3.95 -0.38
N TYR A 104 4.87 4.40 -0.32
CA TYR A 104 5.79 4.02 0.76
C TYR A 104 5.55 4.90 1.98
N LEU A 105 5.52 4.28 3.16
CA LEU A 105 5.30 4.96 4.43
C LEU A 105 6.39 4.52 5.41
N ALA A 106 7.10 5.47 5.99
CA ALA A 106 8.22 5.27 6.91
C ALA A 106 8.13 6.22 8.11
#